data_AF-A0A4Z2E0K2-F1
#
_entry.id   AF-A0A4Z2E0K2-F1
#
_cell.length_a   1.000
_cell.length_b   1.000
_cell.length_c   1.000
_cell.angle_alpha   90.00
_cell.angle_beta   90.00
_cell.angle_gamma   90.00
#
_symmetry.space_group_name_H-M   'P 1'
#
loop_
_entity.id
_entity.type
_entity.pdbx_description
1 polymer ?
#
loop_
_entity_poly.entity_id
_entity_poly.type
_entity_poly.pdbx_seq_one_letter_code
_entity_poly.pdbx_strand_id
1 'polypeptide(L)'
;MTSLTEDFDVQQLYDCNWIVVNCSNPGNYFHVLRRQILLPYRKPLIVFTPKSLLRHPEARSSFDVMLPGTHFLRLIPEEGVASERPEEVKRLIFCTGKVYYELTKERRSRGMEATVAIARIEQLSPFPFDQVKAESERFSNADLVWCQEEHKNQGYYDYVKPRIRTTIQRAKPVW
;
A
#
# COMPACT_ATOMS: atom_id res chain seq x y z
N MET A 1 3.25 24.34 -7.78
CA MET A 1 3.00 22.90 -7.56
C MET A 1 1.51 22.78 -7.31
N THR A 2 0.75 22.13 -8.19
CA THR A 2 -0.70 22.03 -8.02
C THR A 2 -0.97 21.27 -6.73
N SER A 3 -1.64 21.90 -5.77
CA SER A 3 -2.15 21.20 -4.60
C SER A 3 -3.00 20.03 -5.09
N LEU A 4 -2.86 18.85 -4.47
CA LEU A 4 -3.79 17.75 -4.73
C LEU A 4 -5.20 18.27 -4.41
N THR A 5 -6.10 18.16 -5.38
CA THR A 5 -7.50 18.58 -5.23
C THR A 5 -8.21 17.63 -4.28
N GLU A 6 -9.28 18.08 -3.61
CA GLU A 6 -10.07 17.21 -2.72
C GLU A 6 -10.59 15.97 -3.45
N ASP A 7 -10.91 16.10 -4.75
CA ASP A 7 -11.41 15.00 -5.60
C ASP A 7 -10.31 14.20 -6.32
N PHE A 8 -9.05 14.29 -5.88
CA PHE A 8 -7.92 13.69 -6.60
C PHE A 8 -8.10 12.19 -6.83
N ASP A 9 -8.52 11.43 -5.82
CA ASP A 9 -8.69 9.98 -5.91
C ASP A 9 -9.85 9.59 -6.85
N VAL A 10 -10.93 10.37 -6.86
CA VAL A 10 -12.05 10.21 -7.78
C VAL A 10 -11.60 10.44 -9.22
N GLN A 11 -10.82 11.49 -9.47
CA GLN A 11 -10.27 11.79 -10.79
C GLN A 11 -9.35 10.66 -11.27
N GLN A 12 -8.48 10.14 -10.41
CA GLN A 12 -7.63 9.00 -10.74
C GLN A 12 -8.45 7.77 -11.18
N LEU A 13 -9.54 7.48 -10.47
CA LEU A 13 -10.41 6.36 -10.82
C LEU A 13 -11.15 6.63 -12.13
N TYR A 14 -11.55 7.87 -12.42
CA TYR A 14 -12.18 8.26 -13.68
C TYR A 14 -11.22 8.15 -14.88
N ASP A 15 -9.94 8.49 -14.70
CA ASP A 15 -8.95 8.48 -15.79
C ASP A 15 -8.39 7.08 -16.07
N CYS A 16 -8.33 6.20 -15.06
CA CYS A 16 -7.78 4.85 -15.23
C CYS A 16 -8.72 3.94 -16.04
N ASN A 17 -8.21 3.01 -16.82
CA ASN A 17 -9.04 2.00 -17.49
C ASN A 17 -9.43 0.85 -16.54
N TRP A 18 -8.46 0.31 -15.81
CA TRP A 18 -8.62 -0.84 -14.92
C TRP A 18 -8.17 -0.52 -13.50
N ILE A 19 -8.95 -1.05 -12.55
CA ILE A 19 -8.60 -1.04 -11.13
C ILE A 19 -7.87 -2.35 -10.83
N VAL A 20 -6.66 -2.25 -10.29
CA VAL A 20 -5.81 -3.41 -10.00
C VAL A 20 -5.42 -3.37 -8.52
N VAL A 21 -5.75 -4.43 -7.78
CA VAL A 21 -5.54 -4.52 -6.33
C VAL A 21 -4.90 -5.86 -5.95
N ASN A 22 -4.15 -5.84 -4.85
CA ASN A 22 -3.60 -7.04 -4.20
C ASN A 22 -3.79 -6.87 -2.69
N CYS A 23 -4.92 -7.35 -2.20
CA CYS A 23 -5.35 -7.08 -0.83
C CYS A 23 -4.60 -7.97 0.17
N SER A 24 -3.98 -7.38 1.19
CA SER A 24 -3.24 -8.12 2.21
C SER A 24 -4.11 -8.59 3.39
N ASN A 25 -5.28 -7.98 3.61
CA ASN A 25 -6.16 -8.35 4.73
C ASN A 25 -7.64 -8.51 4.29
N PRO A 26 -8.42 -9.33 5.02
CA PRO A 26 -9.83 -9.56 4.72
C PRO A 26 -10.72 -8.30 4.73
N GLY A 27 -10.48 -7.35 5.64
CA GLY A 27 -11.24 -6.09 5.72
C GLY A 27 -11.15 -5.28 4.43
N ASN A 28 -9.94 -5.15 3.87
CA ASN A 28 -9.75 -4.42 2.63
C ASN A 28 -10.34 -5.16 1.42
N TYR A 29 -10.28 -6.49 1.41
CA TYR A 29 -10.94 -7.30 0.40
C TYR A 29 -12.48 -7.17 0.45
N PHE A 30 -13.07 -7.15 1.65
CA PHE A 30 -14.49 -6.85 1.84
C PHE A 30 -14.87 -5.49 1.23
N HIS A 31 -14.07 -4.46 1.52
CA HIS A 31 -14.33 -3.10 1.03
C HIS A 31 -14.16 -2.95 -0.47
N VAL A 32 -13.14 -3.59 -1.08
CA VAL A 32 -12.93 -3.44 -2.53
C VAL A 32 -14.08 -4.04 -3.34
N LEU A 33 -14.65 -5.16 -2.88
CA LEU A 33 -15.81 -5.78 -3.52
C LEU A 33 -17.06 -4.92 -3.40
N ARG A 34 -17.30 -4.32 -2.22
CA ARG A 34 -18.42 -3.38 -2.03
C ARG A 34 -18.26 -2.13 -2.88
N ARG A 35 -17.05 -1.56 -2.89
CA ARG A 35 -16.70 -0.39 -3.71
C ARG A 35 -17.02 -0.63 -5.18
N GLN A 36 -16.74 -1.83 -5.71
CA GLN A 36 -17.04 -2.17 -7.10
C GLN A 36 -18.53 -2.02 -7.46
N ILE A 37 -19.44 -2.29 -6.53
CA ILE A 37 -20.89 -2.14 -6.73
C ILE A 37 -21.35 -0.70 -6.48
N LEU A 38 -20.80 -0.07 -5.44
CA LEU A 38 -21.17 1.27 -4.99
C LEU A 38 -20.66 2.40 -5.88
N LEU A 39 -19.61 2.17 -6.68
CA LEU A 39 -19.15 3.15 -7.66
C LEU A 39 -20.27 3.50 -8.66
N PRO A 40 -20.43 4.78 -9.04
CA PRO A 40 -21.49 5.22 -9.96
C PRO A 40 -21.23 4.83 -11.43
N TYR A 41 -20.13 4.11 -11.70
CA TYR A 41 -19.73 3.62 -13.02
C TYR A 41 -19.17 2.19 -12.91
N ARG A 42 -18.84 1.58 -14.05
CA ARG A 42 -18.28 0.22 -14.10
C ARG A 42 -16.92 0.24 -14.79
N LYS A 43 -15.91 -0.21 -14.07
CA LYS A 43 -14.56 -0.49 -14.58
C LYS A 43 -14.12 -1.88 -14.13
N PRO A 44 -13.36 -2.63 -14.93
CA PRO A 44 -12.82 -3.91 -14.51
C PRO A 44 -12.01 -3.78 -13.22
N LEU A 45 -12.27 -4.70 -12.28
CA LEU A 45 -11.50 -4.87 -11.06
C LEU A 45 -10.69 -6.16 -11.18
N ILE A 46 -9.38 -6.03 -11.26
CA ILE A 46 -8.42 -7.13 -11.26
C ILE A 46 -7.93 -7.32 -9.83
N VAL A 47 -8.22 -8.47 -9.24
CA VAL A 47 -7.80 -8.83 -7.88
C VAL A 47 -6.78 -9.96 -7.94
N PHE A 48 -5.56 -9.69 -7.46
CA PHE A 48 -4.58 -10.74 -7.19
C PHE A 48 -4.96 -11.45 -5.89
N THR A 49 -5.70 -12.55 -6.00
CA THR A 49 -6.20 -13.27 -4.83
C THR A 49 -5.08 -14.09 -4.17
N PRO A 50 -4.85 -13.92 -2.86
CA PRO A 50 -3.81 -14.66 -2.18
C PRO A 50 -4.26 -16.11 -1.92
N LYS A 51 -3.33 -17.07 -2.10
CA LYS A 51 -3.58 -18.48 -1.75
C LYS A 51 -3.24 -18.77 -0.28
N SER A 52 -2.07 -18.34 0.16
CA SER A 52 -1.59 -18.61 1.53
C SER A 52 -2.35 -17.82 2.60
N LEU A 53 -2.78 -16.59 2.30
CA LEU A 53 -3.46 -15.72 3.27
C LEU A 53 -4.83 -16.24 3.70
N LEU A 54 -5.44 -17.16 2.94
CA LEU A 54 -6.74 -17.76 3.29
C LEU A 54 -6.74 -18.45 4.66
N ARG A 55 -5.57 -18.89 5.15
CA ARG A 55 -5.41 -19.58 6.44
C ARG A 55 -4.31 -18.99 7.32
N HIS A 56 -3.74 -17.85 6.92
CA HIS A 56 -2.62 -17.28 7.66
C HIS A 56 -3.13 -16.67 8.99
N PRO A 57 -2.52 -16.99 10.15
CA PRO A 57 -3.05 -16.60 11.45
C PRO A 57 -3.07 -15.08 11.66
N GLU A 58 -2.12 -14.35 11.07
CA GLU A 58 -2.06 -12.88 11.14
C GLU A 58 -2.90 -12.20 10.04
N ALA A 59 -3.42 -12.94 9.05
CA ALA A 59 -4.27 -12.39 7.99
C ALA A 59 -5.75 -12.41 8.40
N ARG A 60 -6.05 -11.73 9.50
CA ARG A 60 -7.39 -11.62 10.09
C ARG A 60 -7.77 -10.15 10.22
N SER A 61 -9.07 -9.89 10.21
CA SER A 61 -9.62 -8.55 10.42
C SER A 61 -10.75 -8.63 11.45
N SER A 62 -10.81 -7.65 12.36
CA SER A 62 -11.99 -7.48 13.22
C SER A 62 -13.21 -7.10 12.37
N PHE A 63 -14.41 -7.36 12.86
CA PHE A 63 -15.63 -6.82 12.24
C PHE A 63 -15.69 -5.30 12.34
N ASP A 64 -15.00 -4.68 13.29
CA ASP A 64 -14.99 -3.23 13.48
C ASP A 64 -14.50 -2.50 12.22
N VAL A 65 -13.55 -3.09 11.49
CA VAL A 65 -13.03 -2.52 10.23
C VAL A 65 -13.99 -2.69 9.05
N MET A 66 -15.18 -3.25 9.27
CA MET A 66 -16.25 -3.45 8.28
C MET A 66 -17.56 -2.72 8.67
N LEU A 67 -17.58 -2.01 9.80
CA LEU A 67 -18.74 -1.24 10.27
C LEU A 67 -18.97 0.05 9.45
N PRO A 68 -20.14 0.69 9.58
CA PRO A 68 -20.40 1.99 8.94
C PRO A 68 -19.31 3.02 9.23
N GLY A 69 -18.92 3.80 8.22
CA GLY A 69 -17.81 4.77 8.31
C GLY A 69 -16.45 4.21 7.88
N THR A 70 -16.31 2.89 7.75
CA THR A 70 -15.10 2.27 7.21
C THR A 70 -15.14 2.18 5.69
N HIS A 71 -13.96 2.14 5.05
CA HIS A 71 -13.83 2.17 3.60
C HIS A 71 -12.56 1.43 3.12
N PHE A 72 -12.45 1.24 1.81
CA PHE A 72 -11.29 0.63 1.18
C PHE A 72 -10.05 1.53 1.34
N LEU A 73 -8.96 0.95 1.83
CA LEU A 73 -7.68 1.62 2.00
C LEU A 73 -6.80 1.33 0.77
N ARG A 74 -6.49 2.36 -0.03
CA ARG A 74 -5.62 2.24 -1.22
C ARG A 74 -4.18 1.95 -0.82
N LEU A 75 -3.73 2.56 0.28
CA LEU A 75 -2.50 2.28 0.99
C LEU A 75 -2.83 2.08 2.47
N ILE A 76 -2.21 1.09 3.10
CA ILE A 76 -2.25 0.93 4.56
C ILE A 76 -0.89 1.38 5.10
N PRO A 77 -0.83 2.47 5.89
CA PRO A 77 0.41 3.02 6.40
C PRO A 77 1.04 2.13 7.48
N GLU A 78 2.27 2.44 7.85
CA GLU A 78 2.89 1.92 9.07
C GLU A 78 2.19 2.54 10.29
N GLU A 79 1.80 1.70 11.26
CA GLU A 79 1.12 2.11 12.50
C GLU A 79 1.77 1.50 13.76
N GLY A 80 2.81 0.69 13.62
CA GLY A 80 3.56 0.10 14.73
C GLY A 80 4.66 1.01 15.29
N VAL A 81 5.62 0.42 16.01
CA VAL A 81 6.68 1.12 16.76
C VAL A 81 7.42 2.19 15.93
N ALA A 82 7.70 1.92 14.65
CA ALA A 82 8.33 2.89 13.74
C ALA A 82 7.55 4.22 13.62
N SER A 83 6.25 4.21 13.86
CA SER A 83 5.37 5.39 13.83
C SER A 83 5.58 6.36 14.98
N GLU A 84 6.16 5.89 16.10
CA GLU A 84 6.35 6.70 17.31
C GLU A 84 7.43 7.76 17.13
N ARG A 85 8.49 7.42 16.38
CA ARG A 85 9.62 8.31 16.06
C ARG A 85 9.98 8.21 14.56
N PRO A 86 9.15 8.77 13.67
CA PRO A 86 9.33 8.65 12.21
C PRO A 86 10.70 9.15 11.71
N GLU A 87 11.29 10.10 12.42
CA GLU A 87 12.61 10.68 12.13
C GLU A 87 13.78 9.70 12.37
N GLU A 88 13.60 8.70 13.23
CA GLU A 88 14.60 7.65 13.53
C GLU A 88 14.52 6.48 12.54
N VAL A 89 13.46 6.40 11.73
CA VAL A 89 13.28 5.34 10.74
C VAL A 89 14.32 5.50 9.64
N LYS A 90 15.10 4.43 9.43
CA LYS A 90 16.17 4.37 8.44
C LYS A 90 15.69 3.85 7.10
N ARG A 91 14.61 3.06 7.09
CA ARG A 91 14.07 2.43 5.88
C ARG A 91 12.56 2.37 5.90
N LEU A 92 11.93 2.82 4.82
CA LEU A 92 10.52 2.63 4.53
C LEU A 92 10.39 1.63 3.38
N ILE A 93 9.80 0.47 3.67
CA ILE A 93 9.54 -0.59 2.70
C ILE A 93 8.10 -0.49 2.24
N PHE A 94 7.90 -0.18 0.97
CA PHE A 94 6.62 -0.38 0.29
C PHE A 94 6.56 -1.82 -0.23
N CYS A 95 5.42 -2.47 -0.01
CA CYS A 95 5.15 -3.80 -0.54
C CYS A 95 3.67 -3.96 -0.86
N THR A 96 3.29 -5.13 -1.39
CA THR A 96 1.89 -5.45 -1.69
C THR A 96 1.60 -6.93 -1.46
N GLY A 97 0.38 -7.26 -1.05
CA GLY A 97 -0.03 -8.65 -0.83
C GLY A 97 0.71 -9.36 0.31
N LYS A 98 0.93 -10.68 0.14
CA LYS A 98 1.33 -11.58 1.22
C LYS A 98 2.75 -11.39 1.74
N VAL A 99 3.67 -10.84 0.93
CA VAL A 99 5.06 -10.57 1.33
C VAL A 99 5.16 -9.71 2.58
N TYR A 100 4.15 -8.87 2.85
CA TYR A 100 4.04 -8.06 4.06
C TYR A 100 4.22 -8.89 5.34
N TYR A 101 3.62 -10.07 5.41
CA TYR A 101 3.67 -10.92 6.59
C TYR A 101 5.07 -11.51 6.82
N GLU A 102 5.75 -11.89 5.74
CA GLU A 102 7.13 -12.37 5.78
C GLU A 102 8.08 -11.25 6.22
N LEU A 103 7.92 -10.04 5.67
CA LEU A 103 8.69 -8.86 6.05
C LEU A 103 8.48 -8.48 7.52
N THR A 104 7.24 -8.51 8.00
CA THR A 104 6.91 -8.16 9.39
C THR A 104 7.52 -9.16 10.37
N LYS A 105 7.41 -10.46 10.05
CA LYS A 105 8.04 -11.53 10.83
C LYS A 105 9.55 -11.35 10.91
N GLU A 106 10.20 -11.08 9.78
CA GLU A 106 11.66 -10.90 9.74
C GLU A 106 12.11 -9.60 10.40
N ARG A 107 11.34 -8.52 10.27
CA ARG A 107 11.60 -7.26 10.99
C ARG A 107 11.58 -7.48 12.50
N ARG A 108 10.59 -8.23 13.01
CA ARG A 108 10.47 -8.55 14.44
C ARG A 108 11.59 -9.48 14.90
N SER A 109 11.92 -10.52 14.14
CA SER A 109 13.00 -11.47 14.50
C SER A 109 14.36 -10.77 14.66
N ARG A 110 14.59 -9.70 13.91
CA ARG A 110 15.81 -8.87 13.99
C ARG A 110 15.73 -7.68 14.95
N GLY A 111 14.60 -7.48 15.64
CA GLY A 111 14.41 -6.33 16.54
C GLY A 111 14.46 -4.98 15.82
N MET A 112 14.04 -4.92 14.55
CA MET A 112 14.13 -3.72 13.71
C MET A 112 12.84 -2.90 13.65
N GLU A 113 11.86 -3.18 14.51
CA GLU A 113 10.53 -2.56 14.49
C GLU A 113 10.54 -1.03 14.65
N ALA A 114 11.54 -0.46 15.34
CA ALA A 114 11.69 0.98 15.51
C ALA A 114 12.40 1.68 14.33
N THR A 115 13.18 0.94 13.51
CA THR A 115 14.05 1.53 12.48
C THR A 115 13.61 1.22 11.05
N VAL A 116 12.69 0.26 10.87
CA VAL A 116 12.17 -0.15 9.57
C VAL A 116 10.64 -0.03 9.58
N ALA A 117 10.12 0.91 8.81
CA ALA A 117 8.68 1.02 8.54
C ALA A 117 8.29 0.15 7.33
N ILE A 118 7.10 -0.43 7.37
CA ILE A 118 6.54 -1.24 6.27
C ILE A 118 5.13 -0.72 5.96
N ALA A 119 4.96 -0.14 4.77
CA ALA A 119 3.67 0.31 4.26
C ALA A 119 3.20 -0.59 3.12
N ARG A 120 1.87 -0.80 3.04
CA ARG A 120 1.26 -1.71 2.06
C ARG A 120 0.51 -0.92 1.00
N ILE A 121 0.89 -1.09 -0.26
CA ILE A 121 0.13 -0.59 -1.40
C ILE A 121 -0.89 -1.65 -1.80
N GLU A 122 -2.14 -1.44 -1.45
CA GLU A 122 -3.24 -2.39 -1.70
C GLU A 122 -3.87 -2.17 -3.08
N GLN A 123 -3.86 -0.93 -3.57
CA GLN A 123 -4.26 -0.56 -4.92
C GLN A 123 -3.03 -0.16 -5.75
N LEU A 124 -2.74 -0.95 -6.78
CA LEU A 124 -1.65 -0.69 -7.71
C LEU A 124 -2.09 0.26 -8.83
N SER A 125 -3.29 0.04 -9.37
CA SER A 125 -3.89 0.90 -10.39
C SER A 125 -5.31 1.33 -9.97
N PRO A 126 -5.65 2.63 -10.04
CA PRO A 126 -4.71 3.75 -10.20
C PRO A 126 -3.78 3.85 -8.98
N PHE A 127 -2.55 4.29 -9.21
CA PHE A 127 -1.51 4.34 -8.18
C PHE A 127 -1.78 5.47 -7.16
N PRO A 128 -1.76 5.21 -5.84
CA PRO A 128 -2.14 6.18 -4.82
C PRO A 128 -1.01 7.19 -4.53
N PHE A 129 -0.78 8.12 -5.46
CA PHE A 129 0.32 9.10 -5.37
C PHE A 129 0.25 9.96 -4.12
N ASP A 130 -0.96 10.39 -3.74
CA ASP A 130 -1.24 11.20 -2.56
C ASP A 130 -0.82 10.48 -1.27
N GLN A 131 -1.23 9.22 -1.10
CA GLN A 131 -0.94 8.46 0.12
C GLN A 131 0.51 8.00 0.17
N VAL A 132 1.10 7.60 -0.96
CA VAL A 132 2.53 7.23 -1.03
C VAL A 132 3.41 8.44 -0.78
N LYS A 133 3.03 9.63 -1.29
CA LYS A 133 3.73 10.88 -0.98
C LYS A 133 3.67 11.18 0.51
N ALA A 134 2.48 11.18 1.10
CA ALA A 134 2.29 11.47 2.53
C ALA A 134 3.12 10.52 3.41
N GLU A 135 3.12 9.22 3.13
CA GLU A 135 3.90 8.25 3.89
C GLU A 135 5.41 8.43 3.68
N SER A 136 5.85 8.78 2.46
CA SER A 136 7.27 9.07 2.19
C SER A 136 7.76 10.34 2.88
N GLU A 137 6.89 11.35 3.01
CA GLU A 137 7.18 12.60 3.72
C GLU A 137 7.19 12.40 5.24
N ARG A 138 6.28 11.55 5.75
CA ARG A 138 6.25 11.14 7.16
C ARG A 138 7.57 10.50 7.60
N PHE A 139 8.16 9.63 6.78
CA PHE A 139 9.47 9.02 7.01
C PHE A 139 10.56 9.67 6.13
N SER A 140 10.69 11.00 6.24
CA SER A 140 11.54 11.83 5.37
C SER A 140 13.01 11.40 5.33
N ASN A 141 13.57 10.94 6.46
CA ASN A 141 14.96 10.49 6.60
C ASN A 141 15.22 9.07 6.07
N ALA A 142 14.16 8.29 5.81
CA ALA A 142 14.29 6.87 5.50
C ALA A 142 14.65 6.61 4.03
N ASP A 143 15.48 5.61 3.77
CA ASP A 143 15.63 5.05 2.42
C ASP A 143 14.32 4.41 1.96
N LEU A 144 13.93 4.64 0.69
CA LEU A 144 12.74 4.03 0.12
C LEU A 144 13.08 2.72 -0.58
N VAL A 145 12.32 1.67 -0.28
CA VAL A 145 12.50 0.34 -0.85
C VAL A 145 11.16 -0.18 -1.36
N TRP A 146 11.15 -0.77 -2.54
CA TRP A 146 10.05 -1.62 -3.01
C TRP A 146 10.41 -3.09 -2.85
N CYS A 147 9.64 -3.83 -2.06
CA CYS A 147 9.82 -5.26 -1.88
C CYS A 147 8.65 -6.03 -2.50
N GLN A 148 8.98 -7.07 -3.26
CA GLN A 148 8.04 -7.99 -3.89
C GLN A 148 8.62 -9.41 -3.90
N GLU A 149 7.76 -10.41 -4.01
CA GLU A 149 8.15 -11.82 -4.14
C GLU A 149 8.45 -12.19 -5.59
N GLU A 150 7.77 -11.52 -6.52
CA GLU A 150 7.95 -11.72 -7.94
C GLU A 150 9.35 -11.30 -8.38
N HIS A 151 9.88 -11.95 -9.42
CA HIS A 151 11.19 -11.61 -9.96
C HIS A 151 11.25 -10.15 -10.43
N LYS A 152 12.45 -9.56 -10.49
CA LYS A 152 12.66 -8.15 -10.83
C LYS A 152 12.00 -7.70 -12.14
N ASN A 153 11.97 -8.57 -13.15
CA ASN A 153 11.36 -8.33 -14.47
C ASN A 153 9.88 -8.78 -14.54
N GLN A 154 9.27 -9.08 -13.40
CA GLN A 154 7.90 -9.52 -13.23
C GLN A 154 7.22 -8.72 -12.12
N GLY A 155 5.95 -9.02 -11.87
CA GLY A 155 5.17 -8.37 -10.83
C GLY A 155 5.01 -6.89 -11.13
N TYR A 156 5.34 -6.07 -10.15
CA TYR A 156 4.90 -4.68 -10.12
C TYR A 156 6.05 -3.69 -10.29
N TYR A 157 7.31 -4.15 -10.19
CA TYR A 157 8.51 -3.34 -10.08
C TYR A 157 8.56 -2.18 -11.08
N ASP A 158 8.50 -2.49 -12.38
CA ASP A 158 8.61 -1.50 -13.45
C ASP A 158 7.41 -0.53 -13.50
N TYR A 159 6.26 -0.95 -12.95
CA TYR A 159 5.09 -0.10 -12.83
C TYR A 159 5.19 0.83 -11.61
N VAL A 160 5.53 0.32 -10.43
CA VAL A 160 5.49 1.08 -9.17
C VAL A 160 6.71 1.97 -8.98
N LYS A 161 7.92 1.51 -9.33
CA LYS A 161 9.16 2.26 -9.11
C LYS A 161 9.15 3.67 -9.70
N PRO A 162 8.83 3.91 -10.99
CA PRO A 162 8.80 5.27 -11.53
C PRO A 162 7.72 6.14 -10.87
N ARG A 163 6.62 5.54 -10.39
CA ARG A 163 5.52 6.25 -9.73
C ARG A 163 5.89 6.68 -8.32
N ILE A 164 6.51 5.80 -7.52
CA ILE A 164 7.11 6.16 -6.22
C ILE A 164 8.16 7.25 -6.42
N ARG A 165 9.04 7.13 -7.42
CA ARG A 165 10.02 8.19 -7.70
C ARG A 165 9.38 9.54 -8.04
N THR A 166 8.19 9.53 -8.62
CA THR A 166 7.46 10.76 -8.95
C THR A 166 6.91 11.45 -7.69
N THR A 167 6.43 10.70 -6.70
CA THR A 167 5.90 11.28 -5.44
C THR A 167 6.95 12.08 -4.69
N ILE A 168 8.20 11.63 -4.72
CA ILE A 168 9.35 12.28 -4.07
C ILE A 168 10.16 13.19 -5.01
N GLN A 169 9.63 13.55 -6.18
CA GLN A 169 10.33 14.38 -7.17
C GLN A 169 11.75 13.87 -7.53
N ARG A 170 11.96 12.55 -7.46
CA ARG A 170 13.26 11.89 -7.68
C ARG A 170 14.36 12.35 -6.72
N ALA A 171 14.01 12.91 -5.55
CA ALA A 171 14.96 13.44 -4.57
C ALA A 171 15.92 12.40 -3.98
N LYS A 172 15.50 11.13 -3.89
CA LYS A 172 16.30 10.00 -3.41
C LYS A 172 16.06 8.74 -4.26
N PRO A 173 17.00 7.77 -4.26
CA PRO A 173 16.79 6.48 -4.92
C PRO A 173 15.62 5.71 -4.28
N VAL A 174 14.97 4.88 -5.10
CA VAL A 174 14.01 3.85 -4.66
C VAL A 174 14.63 2.52 -5.04
N TRP A 175 14.96 1.73 -4.03
CA TRP A 175 15.62 0.43 -4.19
C TRP A 175 14.62 -0.66 -4.56
#